data_AF-A0A3D2SI79-F1
#
_entry.id   AF-A0A3D2SI79-F1
#
_cell.length_a   1.000
_cell.length_b   1.000
_cell.length_c   1.000
_cell.angle_alpha   90.00
_cell.angle_beta   90.00
_cell.angle_gamma   90.00
#
_symmetry.space_group_name_H-M   'P 1'
#
loop_
_entity.id
_entity.type
_entity.pdbx_description
1 polymer ?
#
loop_
_entity_poly.entity_id
_entity_poly.type
_entity_poly.pdbx_seq_one_letter_code
_entity_poly.pdbx_strand_id
1 'polypeptide(L)'
;MDTKQCMIVDLEKFGDNRMFITEQVASICENKNGLWTIRFSSSPRMFNYNYSRLLYLTNPETINLGEKGLYIKNKRINDVAELLRFTNGHYTFYRVTYTNGYYENLDGSKVYITRTPIDKNGGSTWDYLCKLAAETGLLAEDDESILSKQYNLVDLKRDNVPLAQYLGDITKLATYHKPNQIYYPFGCNASQKAAVEAALTHQISIIQGPPGTGKTQTILNIIANLLIKDKTILVVSNNNSAVENVAEKLNGENLGFIVAKLGSVQNKEAFIANQSGYPDMTEWSLDEPVSIEELAQNSLHNVSQAFDEQLRQAQLKAAYDALLKESKYNDILRAGKAGEDWLNGKPSTKLMKLLSRYQMLTERGHKPSLWFRLKWALSLGTQMFSLLGKQSSHI
;
A
#
# COMPACT_ATOMS: atom_id res chain seq x y z
N MET A 1 -38.78 2.71 -29.98
CA MET A 1 -37.45 2.60 -29.33
C MET A 1 -37.73 2.56 -27.84
N ASP A 2 -37.30 1.51 -27.14
CA ASP A 2 -37.46 1.47 -25.68
C ASP A 2 -36.35 2.34 -25.06
N THR A 3 -36.72 3.50 -24.51
CA THR A 3 -35.76 4.45 -23.94
C THR A 3 -35.10 3.91 -22.68
N LYS A 4 -35.62 2.81 -22.09
CA LYS A 4 -35.02 2.13 -20.95
C LYS A 4 -33.87 1.21 -21.35
N GLN A 5 -33.92 0.65 -22.55
CA GLN A 5 -32.93 -0.32 -23.07
C GLN A 5 -31.81 0.32 -23.89
N CYS A 6 -31.84 1.65 -24.07
CA CYS A 6 -30.83 2.35 -24.83
C CYS A 6 -30.51 3.74 -24.27
N MET A 7 -29.31 4.24 -24.58
CA MET A 7 -28.86 5.57 -24.20
C MET A 7 -28.15 6.23 -25.39
N ILE A 8 -28.59 7.44 -25.74
CA ILE A 8 -27.99 8.26 -26.79
C ILE A 8 -27.31 9.47 -26.15
N VAL A 9 -26.01 9.61 -26.40
CA VAL A 9 -25.15 10.62 -25.76
C VAL A 9 -24.44 11.46 -26.83
N ASP A 10 -24.64 12.79 -26.79
CA ASP A 10 -23.94 13.80 -27.60
C ASP A 10 -22.64 14.21 -26.91
N LEU A 11 -21.53 13.64 -27.39
CA LEU A 11 -20.18 13.85 -26.86
C LEU A 11 -19.67 15.29 -27.05
N GLU A 12 -20.23 16.09 -27.97
CA GLU A 12 -19.91 17.52 -28.05
C GLU A 12 -20.33 18.29 -26.78
N LYS A 13 -21.30 17.76 -26.03
CA LYS A 13 -21.82 18.37 -24.79
C LYS A 13 -21.30 17.66 -23.54
N PHE A 14 -20.20 16.91 -23.66
CA PHE A 14 -19.66 16.12 -22.57
C PHE A 14 -19.47 16.95 -21.29
N GLY A 15 -20.05 16.47 -20.18
CA GLY A 15 -20.05 17.16 -18.88
C GLY A 15 -21.33 17.93 -18.55
N ASP A 16 -22.11 18.35 -19.56
CA ASP A 16 -23.43 18.98 -19.42
C ASP A 16 -24.53 17.91 -19.37
N ASN A 17 -25.53 18.07 -18.50
CA ASN A 17 -26.69 17.17 -18.43
C ASN A 17 -27.47 17.10 -19.76
N ARG A 18 -27.34 18.10 -20.63
CA ARG A 18 -27.94 18.14 -21.98
C ARG A 18 -27.27 17.21 -23.00
N MET A 19 -26.22 16.49 -22.61
CA MET A 19 -25.58 15.46 -23.46
C MET A 19 -26.49 14.24 -23.68
N PHE A 20 -27.38 13.93 -22.73
CA PHE A 20 -28.30 12.80 -22.86
C PHE A 20 -29.52 13.21 -23.69
N ILE A 21 -29.59 12.70 -24.92
CA ILE A 21 -30.63 13.08 -25.88
C ILE A 21 -31.63 11.95 -26.19
N THR A 22 -31.53 10.81 -25.50
CA THR A 22 -32.36 9.61 -25.73
C THR A 22 -33.85 9.94 -25.89
N GLU A 23 -34.42 10.73 -24.98
CA GLU A 23 -35.86 11.08 -24.97
C GLU A 23 -36.27 12.03 -26.11
N GLN A 24 -35.30 12.74 -26.68
CA GLN A 24 -35.53 13.65 -27.81
C GLN A 24 -35.54 12.90 -29.15
N VAL A 25 -35.11 11.64 -29.17
CA VAL A 25 -34.93 10.85 -30.39
C VAL A 25 -36.10 9.89 -30.59
N ALA A 26 -36.83 10.07 -31.69
CA ALA A 26 -37.92 9.18 -32.09
C ALA A 26 -37.40 7.89 -32.75
N SER A 27 -36.29 7.98 -33.49
CA SER A 27 -35.63 6.83 -34.11
C SER A 27 -34.17 7.14 -34.46
N ILE A 28 -33.32 6.12 -34.33
CA ILE A 28 -31.92 6.13 -34.74
C ILE A 28 -31.64 4.89 -35.58
N CYS A 29 -30.93 5.05 -36.70
CA CYS A 29 -30.43 3.94 -37.51
C CYS A 29 -29.09 4.30 -38.14
N GLU A 30 -28.30 3.28 -38.46
CA GLU A 30 -27.08 3.45 -39.24
C GLU A 30 -27.44 3.56 -40.73
N ASN A 31 -26.84 4.53 -41.43
CA ASN A 31 -27.00 4.67 -42.87
C ASN A 31 -25.85 4.02 -43.64
N LYS A 32 -26.03 3.90 -44.96
CA LYS A 32 -25.05 3.27 -45.87
C LYS A 32 -23.68 3.97 -45.91
N ASN A 33 -23.58 5.19 -45.38
CA ASN A 33 -22.35 5.98 -45.34
C ASN A 33 -21.63 5.88 -43.99
N GLY A 34 -22.06 4.99 -43.08
CA GLY A 34 -21.45 4.84 -41.76
C GLY A 34 -21.69 6.05 -40.85
N LEU A 35 -22.88 6.65 -40.91
CA LEU A 35 -23.31 7.72 -40.02
C LEU A 35 -24.61 7.32 -39.31
N TRP A 36 -24.80 7.86 -38.11
CA TRP A 36 -26.08 7.79 -37.42
C TRP A 36 -27.09 8.73 -38.09
N THR A 37 -28.19 8.17 -38.58
CA THR A 37 -29.36 8.94 -39.01
C THR A 37 -30.39 8.97 -37.90
N ILE A 38 -30.69 10.18 -37.43
CA ILE A 38 -31.56 10.44 -36.27
C ILE A 38 -32.77 11.26 -36.70
N ARG A 39 -33.93 10.86 -36.21
CA ARG A 39 -35.15 11.65 -36.25
C ARG A 39 -35.50 12.07 -34.83
N PHE A 40 -35.59 13.37 -34.60
CA PHE A 40 -36.01 13.90 -33.30
C PHE A 40 -37.53 13.88 -33.17
N SER A 41 -38.04 13.71 -31.95
CA SER A 41 -39.48 13.71 -31.68
C SER A 41 -40.15 15.06 -31.98
N SER A 42 -39.37 16.16 -31.95
CA SER A 42 -39.85 17.52 -32.22
C SER A 42 -39.87 17.91 -33.70
N SER A 43 -39.29 17.10 -34.59
CA SER A 43 -39.14 17.45 -35.99
C SER A 43 -39.23 16.23 -36.90
N PRO A 44 -39.98 16.31 -38.02
CA PRO A 44 -40.01 15.23 -39.00
C PRO A 44 -38.71 15.12 -39.81
N ARG A 45 -37.77 16.07 -39.67
CA ARG A 45 -36.51 16.08 -40.40
C ARG A 45 -35.54 15.03 -39.85
N MET A 46 -34.82 14.39 -40.76
CA MET A 46 -33.75 13.44 -40.48
C MET A 46 -32.41 14.17 -40.47
N PHE A 47 -31.58 13.89 -39.48
CA PHE A 47 -30.26 14.49 -39.29
C PHE A 47 -29.19 13.40 -39.26
N ASN A 48 -28.03 13.67 -39.85
CA ASN A 48 -26.92 12.72 -39.89
C ASN A 48 -25.79 13.16 -38.96
N TYR A 49 -25.26 12.23 -38.18
CA TYR A 49 -24.21 12.47 -37.19
C TYR A 49 -23.11 11.42 -37.26
N ASN A 50 -21.88 11.81 -36.92
CA ASN A 50 -20.73 10.93 -36.86
C ASN A 50 -20.69 10.10 -35.56
N TYR A 51 -20.14 8.89 -35.61
CA TYR A 51 -19.84 8.04 -34.45
C TYR A 51 -18.97 8.73 -33.38
N SER A 52 -18.05 9.61 -33.80
CA SER A 52 -17.20 10.37 -32.88
C SER A 52 -17.97 11.40 -32.04
N ARG A 53 -19.18 11.77 -32.50
CA ARG A 53 -20.04 12.75 -31.82
C ARG A 53 -21.17 12.08 -31.05
N LEU A 54 -21.84 11.09 -31.63
CA LEU A 54 -22.99 10.44 -31.01
C LEU A 54 -22.69 8.99 -30.66
N LEU A 55 -22.79 8.70 -29.36
CA LEU A 55 -22.80 7.34 -28.86
C LEU A 55 -24.23 6.82 -28.77
N TYR A 56 -24.44 5.61 -29.27
CA TYR A 56 -25.66 4.84 -29.10
C TYR A 56 -25.33 3.56 -28.36
N LEU A 57 -25.69 3.50 -27.09
CA LEU A 57 -25.45 2.36 -26.21
C LEU A 57 -26.76 1.59 -26.03
N THR A 58 -26.69 0.27 -26.11
CA THR A 58 -27.84 -0.64 -25.96
C THR A 58 -27.50 -1.75 -24.97
N ASN A 59 -28.50 -2.48 -24.49
CA ASN A 59 -28.35 -3.60 -23.56
C ASN A 59 -27.65 -3.20 -22.25
N PRO A 60 -28.27 -2.33 -21.42
CA PRO A 60 -27.69 -1.94 -20.15
C PRO A 60 -27.54 -3.13 -19.21
N GLU A 61 -26.53 -3.05 -18.37
CA GLU A 61 -26.35 -3.96 -17.25
C GLU A 61 -27.08 -3.42 -16.01
N THR A 62 -27.92 -4.26 -15.41
CA THR A 62 -28.58 -3.92 -14.16
C THR A 62 -27.62 -4.12 -12.98
N ILE A 63 -27.32 -3.05 -12.26
CA ILE A 63 -26.46 -3.09 -11.08
C ILE A 63 -27.31 -3.33 -9.84
N ASN A 64 -27.11 -4.49 -9.20
CA ASN A 64 -27.72 -4.76 -7.89
C ASN A 64 -26.92 -4.05 -6.79
N LEU A 65 -27.55 -3.05 -6.15
CA LEU A 65 -26.93 -2.31 -5.06
C LEU A 65 -26.82 -3.14 -3.78
N GLY A 66 -27.76 -4.03 -3.45
CA GLY A 66 -27.74 -4.79 -2.21
C GLY A 66 -27.45 -3.90 -0.98
N GLU A 67 -26.34 -4.15 -0.30
CA GLU A 67 -25.86 -3.32 0.83
C GLU A 67 -24.90 -2.18 0.43
N LYS A 68 -24.54 -2.07 -0.85
CA LYS A 68 -23.66 -1.03 -1.38
C LYS A 68 -24.39 0.31 -1.37
N GLY A 69 -23.71 1.37 -0.95
CA GLY A 69 -24.18 2.74 -1.06
C GLY A 69 -23.91 3.31 -2.46
N LEU A 70 -24.92 3.96 -3.04
CA LEU A 70 -24.77 4.78 -4.24
C LEU A 70 -24.48 6.23 -3.83
N TYR A 71 -23.50 6.84 -4.48
CA TYR A 71 -23.10 8.23 -4.28
C TYR A 71 -23.07 8.96 -5.62
N ILE A 72 -23.83 10.04 -5.72
CA ILE A 72 -23.83 10.93 -6.89
C ILE A 72 -23.22 12.26 -6.45
N LYS A 73 -22.12 12.69 -7.09
CA LYS A 73 -21.38 13.91 -6.72
C LYS A 73 -21.09 13.98 -5.21
N ASN A 74 -20.61 12.87 -4.64
CA ASN A 74 -20.31 12.68 -3.21
C ASN A 74 -21.52 12.77 -2.25
N LYS A 75 -22.75 12.79 -2.76
CA LYS A 75 -23.97 12.70 -1.93
C LYS A 75 -24.52 11.29 -1.97
N ARG A 76 -24.77 10.70 -0.79
CA ARG A 76 -25.38 9.38 -0.67
C ARG A 76 -26.84 9.42 -1.12
N ILE A 77 -27.22 8.48 -1.97
CA ILE A 77 -28.57 8.29 -2.49
C ILE A 77 -29.14 7.03 -1.83
N ASN A 78 -30.35 7.14 -1.26
CA ASN A 78 -30.96 6.05 -0.49
C ASN A 78 -32.27 5.54 -1.13
N ASP A 79 -32.82 6.28 -2.09
CA ASP A 79 -34.15 6.10 -2.67
C ASP A 79 -34.08 5.61 -4.12
N VAL A 80 -33.13 4.71 -4.41
CA VAL A 80 -32.93 4.11 -5.74
C VAL A 80 -33.85 2.89 -5.90
N ALA A 81 -34.65 2.88 -6.95
CA ALA A 81 -35.43 1.72 -7.36
C ALA A 81 -34.66 0.81 -8.34
N GLU A 82 -33.87 1.41 -9.25
CA GLU A 82 -33.12 0.68 -10.26
C GLU A 82 -31.90 1.47 -10.70
N LEU A 83 -30.79 0.77 -10.95
CA LEU A 83 -29.55 1.34 -11.46
C LEU A 83 -29.11 0.58 -12.70
N LEU A 84 -29.06 1.26 -13.83
CA LEU A 84 -28.62 0.70 -15.11
C LEU A 84 -27.28 1.30 -15.53
N ARG A 85 -26.32 0.46 -15.92
CA ARG A 85 -25.01 0.85 -16.44
C ARG A 85 -24.97 0.68 -17.95
N PHE A 86 -24.54 1.72 -18.66
CA PHE A 86 -24.32 1.72 -20.11
C PHE A 86 -22.83 1.95 -20.37
N THR A 87 -22.16 1.02 -21.06
CA THR A 87 -20.73 1.13 -21.36
C THR A 87 -20.37 0.53 -22.71
N ASN A 88 -19.30 1.05 -23.32
CA ASN A 88 -18.64 0.45 -24.49
C ASN A 88 -17.14 0.16 -24.21
N GLY A 89 -16.76 0.07 -22.93
CA GLY A 89 -15.37 -0.07 -22.48
C GLY A 89 -14.63 1.27 -22.33
N HIS A 90 -14.85 2.23 -23.24
CA HIS A 90 -14.23 3.55 -23.17
C HIS A 90 -15.04 4.57 -22.35
N TYR A 91 -16.35 4.57 -22.51
CA TYR A 91 -17.26 5.47 -21.79
C TYR A 91 -18.20 4.66 -20.90
N THR A 92 -18.46 5.16 -19.70
CA THR A 92 -19.42 4.57 -18.77
C THR A 92 -20.42 5.63 -18.32
N PHE A 93 -21.71 5.32 -18.47
CA PHE A 93 -22.83 6.15 -18.05
C PHE A 93 -23.80 5.34 -17.20
N TYR A 94 -24.57 6.02 -16.37
CA TYR A 94 -25.57 5.40 -15.52
C TYR A 94 -26.93 6.05 -15.70
N ARG A 95 -27.99 5.24 -15.66
CA ARG A 95 -29.36 5.70 -15.46
C ARG A 95 -29.80 5.27 -14.07
N VAL A 96 -30.14 6.25 -13.24
CA VAL A 96 -30.64 6.03 -11.88
C VAL A 96 -32.14 6.28 -11.91
N THR A 97 -32.93 5.26 -11.60
CA THR A 97 -34.38 5.38 -11.42
C THR A 97 -34.67 5.38 -9.92
N TYR A 98 -35.37 6.40 -9.45
CA TYR A 98 -35.73 6.61 -8.06
C TYR A 98 -37.07 5.95 -7.73
N THR A 99 -37.31 5.71 -6.44
CA THR A 99 -38.55 5.08 -5.93
C THR A 99 -39.83 5.87 -6.25
N ASN A 100 -39.72 7.17 -6.46
CA ASN A 100 -40.82 8.03 -6.89
C ASN A 100 -41.09 7.98 -8.41
N GLY A 101 -40.35 7.17 -9.18
CA GLY A 101 -40.45 7.05 -10.63
C GLY A 101 -39.68 8.10 -11.43
N TYR A 102 -39.09 9.11 -10.77
CA TYR A 102 -38.14 10.02 -11.42
C TYR A 102 -36.89 9.25 -11.83
N TYR A 103 -36.25 9.63 -12.93
CA TYR A 103 -34.95 9.08 -13.30
C TYR A 103 -34.03 10.18 -13.83
N GLU A 104 -32.73 9.94 -13.73
CA GLU A 104 -31.73 10.79 -14.35
C GLU A 104 -30.60 9.96 -14.97
N ASN A 105 -29.95 10.55 -15.98
CA ASN A 105 -28.78 9.97 -16.62
C ASN A 105 -27.53 10.74 -16.18
N LEU A 106 -26.46 9.99 -15.89
CA LEU A 106 -25.26 10.50 -15.24
C LEU A 106 -24.01 10.00 -15.94
N ASP A 107 -23.02 10.90 -15.99
CA ASP A 107 -21.66 10.53 -16.35
C ASP A 107 -21.03 9.64 -15.27
N GLY A 108 -20.30 8.61 -15.67
CA GLY A 108 -19.67 7.67 -14.75
C GLY A 108 -18.72 8.33 -13.75
N SER A 109 -18.07 9.44 -14.09
CA SER A 109 -17.22 10.20 -13.16
C SER A 109 -17.98 10.81 -11.98
N LYS A 110 -19.31 10.98 -12.11
CA LYS A 110 -20.18 11.54 -11.09
C LYS A 110 -20.77 10.47 -10.16
N VAL A 111 -20.60 9.19 -10.49
CA VAL A 111 -21.24 8.06 -9.82
C VAL A 111 -20.19 7.21 -9.13
N TYR A 112 -20.34 7.04 -7.82
CA TYR A 112 -19.52 6.14 -7.03
C TYR A 112 -20.42 5.13 -6.32
N ILE A 113 -20.11 3.85 -6.46
CA ILE A 113 -20.80 2.75 -5.77
C ILE A 113 -19.78 2.20 -4.78
N THR A 114 -20.14 2.14 -3.49
CA THR A 114 -19.21 1.65 -2.47
C THR A 114 -18.86 0.19 -2.70
N ARG A 115 -17.62 -0.15 -2.39
CA ARG A 115 -17.19 -1.54 -2.21
C ARG A 115 -17.88 -2.14 -0.98
N THR A 116 -17.93 -3.47 -0.93
CA THR A 116 -18.50 -4.14 0.24
C THR A 116 -17.57 -3.97 1.46
N PRO A 117 -18.06 -3.49 2.62
CA PRO A 117 -17.27 -3.37 3.85
C PRO A 117 -16.72 -4.72 4.38
N ILE A 118 -15.57 -4.68 5.07
CA ILE A 118 -14.88 -5.87 5.66
C ILE A 118 -15.78 -6.62 6.65
N ASP A 119 -16.50 -5.90 7.49
CA ASP A 119 -17.32 -6.41 8.58
C ASP A 119 -18.58 -7.15 8.11
N LYS A 120 -18.95 -7.00 6.83
CA LYS A 120 -20.15 -7.59 6.24
C LYS A 120 -19.90 -8.76 5.30
N ASN A 121 -18.64 -9.16 5.11
CA ASN A 121 -18.31 -10.36 4.33
C ASN A 121 -18.46 -11.67 5.13
N GLY A 122 -18.93 -11.62 6.39
CA GLY A 122 -19.27 -12.80 7.18
C GLY A 122 -18.09 -13.73 7.51
N GLY A 123 -16.86 -13.37 7.19
CA GLY A 123 -15.72 -14.29 7.24
C GLY A 123 -14.38 -13.58 7.25
N SER A 124 -13.37 -14.37 7.53
CA SER A 124 -11.94 -14.09 7.74
C SER A 124 -11.28 -13.03 6.83
N THR A 125 -10.05 -12.62 7.17
CA THR A 125 -9.20 -11.78 6.31
C THR A 125 -9.12 -12.31 4.87
N TRP A 126 -9.19 -13.63 4.70
CA TRP A 126 -9.22 -14.26 3.39
C TRP A 126 -10.44 -13.91 2.55
N ASP A 127 -11.64 -13.96 3.13
CA ASP A 127 -12.87 -13.69 2.40
C ASP A 127 -12.89 -12.26 1.85
N TYR A 128 -12.30 -11.33 2.61
CA TYR A 128 -12.04 -9.98 2.14
C TYR A 128 -11.06 -9.94 0.95
N LEU A 129 -9.92 -10.64 1.03
CA LEU A 129 -8.93 -10.67 -0.06
C LEU A 129 -9.51 -11.29 -1.33
N CYS A 130 -10.27 -12.39 -1.22
CA CYS A 130 -10.97 -13.03 -2.33
C CYS A 130 -11.98 -12.07 -2.99
N LYS A 131 -12.77 -11.36 -2.19
CA LYS A 131 -13.75 -10.40 -2.72
C LYS A 131 -13.07 -9.21 -3.38
N LEU A 132 -11.98 -8.71 -2.81
CA LEU A 132 -11.18 -7.63 -3.41
C LEU A 132 -10.57 -8.08 -4.74
N ALA A 133 -10.03 -9.30 -4.82
CA ALA A 133 -9.53 -9.87 -6.06
C ALA A 133 -10.62 -9.95 -7.13
N ALA A 134 -11.85 -10.34 -6.78
CA ALA A 134 -12.98 -10.37 -7.70
C ALA A 134 -13.42 -8.97 -8.17
N GLU A 135 -13.46 -7.98 -7.28
CA GLU A 135 -13.94 -6.63 -7.60
C GLU A 135 -12.87 -5.72 -8.25
N THR A 136 -11.58 -5.99 -8.05
CA THR A 136 -10.48 -5.09 -8.49
C THR A 136 -9.36 -5.77 -9.27
N GLY A 137 -9.42 -7.10 -9.43
CA GLY A 137 -8.40 -7.83 -10.15
C GLY A 137 -8.37 -7.50 -11.64
N LEU A 138 -7.16 -7.56 -12.22
CA LEU A 138 -6.98 -7.52 -13.67
C LEU A 138 -7.71 -8.73 -14.27
N LEU A 139 -8.58 -8.46 -15.24
CA LEU A 139 -9.30 -9.49 -15.99
C LEU A 139 -8.38 -10.12 -17.02
N ALA A 140 -8.44 -11.45 -17.14
CA ALA A 140 -7.87 -12.18 -18.25
C ALA A 140 -8.81 -12.15 -19.47
N GLU A 141 -8.40 -12.77 -20.59
CA GLU A 141 -9.18 -12.82 -21.84
C GLU A 141 -10.55 -13.49 -21.70
N ASP A 142 -10.76 -14.26 -20.62
CA ASP A 142 -12.01 -14.93 -20.29
C ASP A 142 -12.87 -14.16 -19.27
N ASP A 143 -12.62 -12.85 -19.10
CA ASP A 143 -13.32 -11.97 -18.15
C ASP A 143 -13.23 -12.41 -16.68
N GLU A 144 -12.32 -13.32 -16.34
CA GLU A 144 -12.05 -13.72 -14.96
C GLU A 144 -10.83 -12.99 -14.38
N SER A 145 -10.92 -12.62 -13.10
CA SER A 145 -9.82 -11.98 -12.38
C SER A 145 -8.64 -12.96 -12.19
N ILE A 146 -7.45 -12.56 -12.67
CA ILE A 146 -6.20 -13.33 -12.56
C ILE A 146 -5.88 -13.66 -11.10
N LEU A 147 -6.06 -12.69 -10.20
CA LEU A 147 -5.82 -12.88 -8.77
C LEU A 147 -6.81 -13.87 -8.16
N SER A 148 -8.07 -13.85 -8.61
CA SER A 148 -9.09 -14.78 -8.13
C SER A 148 -8.72 -16.23 -8.50
N LYS A 149 -8.21 -16.44 -9.73
CA LYS A 149 -7.70 -17.76 -10.16
C LYS A 149 -6.56 -18.25 -9.27
N GLN A 150 -5.62 -17.39 -8.92
CA GLN A 150 -4.50 -17.76 -8.03
C GLN A 150 -4.99 -18.06 -6.61
N TYR A 151 -5.92 -17.26 -6.08
CA TYR A 151 -6.48 -17.50 -4.75
C TYR A 151 -7.27 -18.80 -4.67
N ASN A 152 -7.94 -19.22 -5.74
CA ASN A 152 -8.63 -20.52 -5.80
C ASN A 152 -7.68 -21.73 -5.65
N LEU A 153 -6.37 -21.56 -5.91
CA LEU A 153 -5.36 -22.60 -5.69
C LEU A 153 -4.94 -22.71 -4.22
N VAL A 154 -5.28 -21.73 -3.39
CA VAL A 154 -4.90 -21.70 -1.97
C VAL A 154 -5.89 -22.53 -1.16
N ASP A 155 -5.45 -23.68 -0.66
CA ASP A 155 -6.25 -24.54 0.20
C ASP A 155 -6.19 -24.07 1.67
N LEU A 156 -7.30 -23.52 2.17
CA LEU A 156 -7.48 -23.15 3.57
C LEU A 156 -8.30 -24.18 4.37
N LYS A 157 -8.68 -25.32 3.78
CA LYS A 157 -9.49 -26.34 4.48
C LYS A 157 -8.70 -27.13 5.53
N ARG A 158 -7.38 -26.95 5.54
CA ARG A 158 -6.46 -27.61 6.47
C ARG A 158 -6.18 -26.68 7.65
N ASP A 159 -6.89 -26.87 8.75
CA ASP A 159 -6.70 -26.13 10.01
C ASP A 159 -5.28 -26.24 10.61
N ASN A 160 -4.48 -27.21 10.15
CA ASN A 160 -3.11 -27.45 10.59
C ASN A 160 -2.02 -26.76 9.76
N VAL A 161 -2.36 -26.02 8.70
CA VAL A 161 -1.35 -25.27 7.93
C VAL A 161 -1.29 -23.80 8.36
N PRO A 162 -0.08 -23.22 8.52
CA PRO A 162 0.06 -21.84 9.01
C PRO A 162 -0.68 -20.82 8.14
N LEU A 163 -0.75 -21.06 6.83
CA LEU A 163 -1.44 -20.19 5.88
C LEU A 163 -2.96 -20.15 6.10
N ALA A 164 -3.57 -21.31 6.40
CA ALA A 164 -4.98 -21.43 6.73
C ALA A 164 -5.31 -20.76 8.07
N GLN A 165 -4.43 -20.90 9.07
CA GLN A 165 -4.60 -20.20 10.34
C GLN A 165 -4.43 -18.68 10.21
N TYR A 166 -3.49 -18.23 9.37
CA TYR A 166 -3.26 -16.80 9.16
C TYR A 166 -4.40 -16.13 8.35
N LEU A 167 -4.92 -16.81 7.33
CA LEU A 167 -5.89 -16.26 6.40
C LEU A 167 -7.35 -16.59 6.77
N GLY A 168 -7.60 -17.82 7.24
CA GLY A 168 -8.93 -18.45 7.26
C GLY A 168 -9.67 -18.45 8.59
N ASP A 169 -9.05 -18.34 9.77
CA ASP A 169 -9.81 -18.23 11.02
C ASP A 169 -9.02 -17.83 12.29
N ILE A 170 -9.77 -17.41 13.32
CA ILE A 170 -9.44 -16.69 14.57
C ILE A 170 -8.38 -17.36 15.50
N THR A 171 -7.88 -18.55 15.18
CA THR A 171 -6.92 -19.26 16.04
C THR A 171 -5.55 -18.59 16.03
N LYS A 172 -5.01 -18.29 17.21
CA LYS A 172 -3.66 -17.73 17.34
C LYS A 172 -2.63 -18.72 16.78
N LEU A 173 -1.73 -18.21 15.94
CA LEU A 173 -0.55 -18.96 15.49
C LEU A 173 0.22 -19.52 16.68
N ALA A 174 0.69 -20.75 16.55
CA ALA A 174 1.38 -21.44 17.61
C ALA A 174 2.69 -20.72 17.98
N THR A 175 2.93 -20.64 19.29
CA THR A 175 4.22 -20.27 19.86
C THR A 175 4.84 -21.49 20.53
N TYR A 176 6.15 -21.57 20.47
CA TYR A 176 6.95 -22.67 20.98
C TYR A 176 7.86 -22.16 22.09
N HIS A 177 8.26 -23.08 22.97
CA HIS A 177 9.22 -22.76 24.02
C HIS A 177 10.57 -22.43 23.40
N LYS A 178 11.23 -21.41 23.96
CA LYS A 178 12.59 -21.05 23.55
C LYS A 178 13.50 -22.26 23.78
N PRO A 179 14.31 -22.67 22.78
CA PRO A 179 15.29 -23.72 22.97
C PRO A 179 16.23 -23.37 24.12
N ASN A 180 16.64 -24.35 24.92
CA ASN A 180 17.61 -24.14 26.00
C ASN A 180 18.92 -23.55 25.50
N GLN A 181 19.33 -23.95 24.28
CA GLN A 181 20.52 -23.49 23.60
C GLN A 181 20.20 -23.09 22.16
N ILE A 182 20.75 -21.96 21.73
CA ILE A 182 20.65 -21.44 20.36
C ILE A 182 22.05 -21.10 19.88
N TYR A 183 22.42 -21.58 18.70
CA TYR A 183 23.75 -21.42 18.12
C TYR A 183 23.76 -20.34 17.03
N TYR A 184 24.86 -19.59 16.93
CA TYR A 184 25.03 -18.51 15.94
C TYR A 184 26.36 -18.65 15.18
N PRO A 185 26.60 -19.77 14.46
CA PRO A 185 27.88 -20.05 13.83
C PRO A 185 28.29 -19.02 12.76
N PHE A 186 27.33 -18.29 12.18
CA PHE A 186 27.61 -17.28 11.14
C PHE A 186 27.71 -15.85 11.69
N GLY A 187 27.76 -15.69 13.02
CA GLY A 187 27.71 -14.42 13.71
C GLY A 187 26.32 -13.77 13.66
N CYS A 188 26.08 -12.81 14.56
CA CYS A 188 24.87 -11.99 14.54
C CYS A 188 25.11 -10.66 15.27
N ASN A 189 24.20 -9.71 15.09
CA ASN A 189 24.01 -8.57 15.99
C ASN A 189 22.71 -8.71 16.80
N ALA A 190 22.41 -7.73 17.66
CA ALA A 190 21.23 -7.74 18.52
C ALA A 190 19.90 -7.99 17.78
N SER A 191 19.67 -7.30 16.64
CA SER A 191 18.40 -7.43 15.89
C SER A 191 18.31 -8.74 15.14
N GLN A 192 19.43 -9.23 14.59
CA GLN A 192 19.50 -10.54 13.95
C GLN A 192 19.31 -11.66 14.96
N LYS A 193 19.88 -11.54 16.17
CA LYS A 193 19.67 -12.48 17.28
C LYS A 193 18.17 -12.58 17.61
N ALA A 194 17.52 -11.44 17.85
CA ALA A 194 16.08 -11.42 18.11
C ALA A 194 15.26 -12.05 16.97
N ALA A 195 15.67 -11.83 15.71
CA ALA A 195 15.02 -12.43 14.55
C ALA A 195 15.15 -13.97 14.49
N VAL A 196 16.33 -14.52 14.81
CA VAL A 196 16.54 -15.97 14.90
C VAL A 196 15.71 -16.56 16.05
N GLU A 197 15.73 -15.93 17.22
CA GLU A 197 14.94 -16.40 18.38
C GLU A 197 13.45 -16.40 18.09
N ALA A 198 12.92 -15.36 17.43
CA ALA A 198 11.53 -15.29 17.00
C ALA A 198 11.20 -16.43 16.02
N ALA A 199 12.06 -16.67 15.02
CA ALA A 199 11.87 -17.75 14.04
C ALA A 199 11.86 -19.15 14.65
N LEU A 200 12.58 -19.37 15.75
CA LEU A 200 12.61 -20.66 16.45
C LEU A 200 11.47 -20.83 17.47
N THR A 201 10.78 -19.76 17.82
CA THR A 201 9.72 -19.74 18.86
C THR A 201 8.33 -19.45 18.31
N HIS A 202 8.18 -19.18 17.02
CA HIS A 202 6.90 -18.89 16.39
C HIS A 202 6.71 -19.75 15.14
N GLN A 203 5.48 -20.16 14.91
CA GLN A 203 5.10 -20.93 13.71
C GLN A 203 5.31 -20.15 12.41
N ILE A 204 5.12 -18.82 12.45
CA ILE A 204 5.39 -17.91 11.32
C ILE A 204 6.22 -16.75 11.85
N SER A 205 7.24 -16.34 11.09
CA SER A 205 8.03 -15.15 11.37
C SER A 205 8.28 -14.36 10.09
N ILE A 206 8.06 -13.05 10.15
CA ILE A 206 8.34 -12.12 9.06
C ILE A 206 9.55 -11.27 9.48
N ILE A 207 10.67 -11.47 8.81
CA ILE A 207 11.92 -10.76 9.10
C ILE A 207 12.18 -9.76 7.98
N GLN A 208 12.12 -8.48 8.31
CA GLN A 208 12.42 -7.39 7.37
C GLN A 208 13.82 -6.82 7.65
N GLY A 209 14.60 -6.61 6.60
CA GLY A 209 15.91 -5.99 6.69
C GLY A 209 16.26 -5.22 5.41
N PRO A 210 16.76 -3.96 5.51
CA PRO A 210 17.30 -3.22 4.37
C PRO A 210 18.40 -3.99 3.59
N PRO A 211 18.77 -3.54 2.38
CA PRO A 211 19.93 -4.10 1.68
C PRO A 211 21.19 -4.04 2.54
N GLY A 212 22.01 -5.09 2.53
CA GLY A 212 23.26 -5.16 3.29
C GLY A 212 23.15 -5.50 4.78
N THR A 213 21.96 -5.66 5.37
CA THR A 213 21.81 -5.93 6.82
C THR A 213 21.99 -7.39 7.24
N GLY A 214 22.72 -8.18 6.45
CA GLY A 214 23.06 -9.58 6.80
C GLY A 214 21.89 -10.57 6.80
N LYS A 215 20.82 -10.35 6.02
CA LYS A 215 19.67 -11.28 5.93
C LYS A 215 20.08 -12.74 5.67
N THR A 216 21.05 -12.98 4.78
CA THR A 216 21.56 -14.32 4.49
C THR A 216 22.21 -14.96 5.72
N GLN A 217 22.91 -14.20 6.56
CA GLN A 217 23.48 -14.73 7.82
C GLN A 217 22.38 -15.12 8.81
N THR A 218 21.31 -14.31 8.91
CA THR A 218 20.14 -14.66 9.72
C THR A 218 19.50 -15.97 9.25
N ILE A 219 19.32 -16.15 7.94
CA ILE A 219 18.79 -17.39 7.35
C ILE A 219 19.68 -18.59 7.71
N LEU A 220 21.00 -18.46 7.57
CA LEU A 220 21.95 -19.53 7.87
C LEU A 220 21.95 -19.92 9.36
N ASN A 221 21.85 -18.94 10.27
CA ASN A 221 21.71 -19.22 11.71
C ASN A 221 20.38 -19.94 12.01
N ILE A 222 19.28 -19.61 11.34
CA ILE A 222 18.02 -20.36 11.48
C ILE A 222 18.19 -21.80 10.99
N ILE A 223 18.79 -21.99 9.80
CA ILE A 223 19.07 -23.31 9.22
C ILE A 223 19.91 -24.14 10.18
N ALA A 224 21.00 -23.61 10.71
CA ALA A 224 21.88 -24.32 11.64
C ALA A 224 21.12 -24.87 12.87
N ASN A 225 20.29 -24.03 13.51
CA ASN A 225 19.50 -24.45 14.67
C ASN A 225 18.40 -25.47 14.33
N LEU A 226 17.85 -25.44 13.10
CA LEU A 226 16.87 -26.43 12.66
C LEU A 226 17.54 -27.77 12.33
N LEU A 227 18.74 -27.75 11.74
CA LEU A 227 19.53 -28.95 11.46
C LEU A 227 19.94 -29.67 12.75
N ILE A 228 20.37 -28.93 13.79
CA ILE A 228 20.69 -29.51 15.11
C ILE A 228 19.47 -30.19 15.77
N LYS A 229 18.25 -29.84 15.35
CA LYS A 229 17.00 -30.46 15.80
C LYS A 229 16.48 -31.56 14.85
N ASP A 230 17.35 -32.08 13.99
CA ASP A 230 17.05 -33.10 12.98
C ASP A 230 15.86 -32.73 12.07
N LYS A 231 15.72 -31.43 11.74
CA LYS A 231 14.67 -30.95 10.83
C LYS A 231 15.16 -30.88 9.39
N THR A 232 14.27 -31.21 8.46
CA THR A 232 14.46 -30.94 7.04
C THR A 232 14.02 -29.51 6.72
N ILE A 233 14.80 -28.79 5.92
CA ILE A 233 14.53 -27.39 5.55
C ILE A 233 14.36 -27.28 4.03
N LEU A 234 13.30 -26.57 3.61
CA LEU A 234 13.11 -26.15 2.24
C LEU A 234 13.32 -24.64 2.14
N VAL A 235 14.29 -24.20 1.34
CA VAL A 235 14.57 -22.79 1.07
C VAL A 235 14.05 -22.43 -0.32
N VAL A 236 13.17 -21.44 -0.40
CA VAL A 236 12.56 -20.96 -1.65
C VAL A 236 12.74 -19.46 -1.82
N SER A 237 12.79 -19.00 -3.07
CA SER A 237 12.88 -17.59 -3.43
C SER A 237 12.34 -17.37 -4.83
N ASN A 238 11.80 -16.19 -5.10
CA ASN A 238 11.44 -15.77 -6.46
C ASN A 238 12.67 -15.45 -7.33
N ASN A 239 13.85 -15.27 -6.71
CA ASN A 239 15.12 -15.02 -7.38
C ASN A 239 16.13 -16.10 -7.01
N ASN A 240 16.65 -16.81 -8.02
CA ASN A 240 17.67 -17.85 -7.89
C ASN A 240 18.93 -17.38 -7.14
N SER A 241 19.32 -16.11 -7.27
CA SER A 241 20.50 -15.55 -6.60
C SER A 241 20.42 -15.65 -5.06
N ALA A 242 19.23 -15.51 -4.48
CA ALA A 242 19.09 -15.56 -3.02
C ALA A 242 19.34 -16.97 -2.46
N VAL A 243 18.86 -18.01 -3.16
CA VAL A 243 19.08 -19.42 -2.79
C VAL A 243 20.53 -19.82 -3.04
N GLU A 244 21.11 -19.34 -4.15
CA GLU A 244 22.51 -19.59 -4.49
C GLU A 244 23.45 -19.04 -3.41
N ASN A 245 23.24 -17.80 -2.96
CA ASN A 245 24.03 -17.19 -1.87
C ASN A 245 23.98 -17.99 -0.56
N VAL A 246 22.86 -18.65 -0.25
CA VAL A 246 22.75 -19.51 0.94
C VAL A 246 23.57 -20.78 0.74
N ALA A 247 23.44 -21.40 -0.44
CA ALA A 247 24.16 -22.63 -0.76
C ALA A 247 25.68 -22.42 -0.87
N GLU A 248 26.14 -21.32 -1.48
CA GLU A 248 27.55 -20.94 -1.56
C GLU A 248 28.16 -20.75 -0.17
N LYS A 249 27.44 -20.10 0.75
CA LYS A 249 27.92 -19.91 2.13
C LYS A 249 28.01 -21.23 2.90
N LEU A 250 27.02 -22.12 2.77
CA LEU A 250 27.11 -23.46 3.36
C LEU A 250 28.28 -24.24 2.77
N ASN A 251 28.48 -24.16 1.45
CA ASN A 251 29.61 -24.81 0.79
C ASN A 251 30.97 -24.25 1.26
N GLY A 252 31.07 -22.94 1.49
CA GLY A 252 32.26 -22.31 2.05
C GLY A 252 32.63 -22.78 3.45
N GLU A 253 31.66 -23.25 4.24
CA GLU A 253 31.86 -23.89 5.55
C GLU A 253 32.01 -25.42 5.45
N ASN A 254 32.25 -25.97 4.25
CA ASN A 254 32.30 -27.41 3.97
C ASN A 254 30.97 -28.17 4.25
N LEU A 255 29.85 -27.45 4.35
CA LEU A 255 28.49 -27.99 4.53
C LEU A 255 27.73 -28.08 3.19
N GLY A 256 28.43 -28.10 2.05
CA GLY A 256 27.79 -28.21 0.73
C GLY A 256 27.05 -29.54 0.53
N PHE A 257 27.55 -30.62 1.15
CA PHE A 257 27.02 -31.98 1.00
C PHE A 257 25.62 -32.18 1.61
N ILE A 258 25.16 -31.28 2.50
CA ILE A 258 23.80 -31.31 3.05
C ILE A 258 22.79 -30.51 2.21
N VAL A 259 23.22 -29.90 1.10
CA VAL A 259 22.40 -29.01 0.27
C VAL A 259 22.02 -29.66 -1.05
N ALA A 260 20.72 -29.69 -1.36
CA ALA A 260 20.20 -30.13 -2.65
C ALA A 260 19.62 -28.95 -3.44
N LYS A 261 20.25 -28.58 -4.57
CA LYS A 261 19.77 -27.52 -5.46
C LYS A 261 18.84 -28.11 -6.52
N LEU A 262 17.53 -28.01 -6.34
CA LEU A 262 16.53 -28.70 -7.18
C LEU A 262 15.67 -27.76 -8.05
N GLY A 263 16.07 -26.50 -8.22
CA GLY A 263 15.26 -25.45 -8.88
C GLY A 263 14.98 -25.62 -10.38
N SER A 264 15.46 -26.70 -11.02
CA SER A 264 15.16 -27.05 -12.42
C SER A 264 15.28 -28.55 -12.65
N VAL A 265 14.70 -29.04 -13.75
CA VAL A 265 14.82 -30.46 -14.16
C VAL A 265 16.30 -30.83 -14.33
N GLN A 266 17.07 -29.96 -14.98
CA GLN A 266 18.51 -30.15 -15.21
C GLN A 266 19.29 -30.21 -13.90
N ASN A 267 18.99 -29.31 -12.94
CA ASN A 267 19.67 -29.32 -11.65
C ASN A 267 19.33 -30.56 -10.83
N LYS A 268 18.08 -31.04 -10.91
CA LYS A 268 17.66 -32.28 -10.26
C LYS A 268 18.40 -33.49 -10.84
N GLU A 269 18.45 -33.61 -12.17
CA GLU A 269 19.18 -34.68 -12.85
C GLU A 269 20.67 -34.64 -12.52
N ALA A 270 21.28 -33.45 -12.57
CA ALA A 270 22.68 -33.25 -12.20
C ALA A 270 22.97 -33.59 -10.74
N PHE A 271 22.08 -33.23 -9.80
CA PHE A 271 22.24 -33.56 -8.39
C PHE A 271 22.18 -35.08 -8.17
N ILE A 272 21.23 -35.78 -8.80
CA ILE A 272 21.10 -37.24 -8.67
C ILE A 272 22.31 -37.95 -9.30
N ALA A 273 22.79 -37.48 -10.45
CA ALA A 273 23.93 -38.08 -11.14
C ALA A 273 25.28 -37.85 -10.43
N ASN A 274 25.43 -36.75 -9.68
CA ASN A 274 26.69 -36.35 -9.04
C ASN A 274 26.61 -36.38 -7.50
N GLN A 275 25.87 -37.32 -6.92
CA GLN A 275 25.86 -37.47 -5.46
C GLN A 275 27.23 -37.93 -4.98
N SER A 276 27.90 -37.07 -4.20
CA SER A 276 29.11 -37.43 -3.47
C SER A 276 28.75 -38.22 -2.21
N GLY A 277 29.67 -39.08 -1.75
CA GLY A 277 29.59 -39.62 -0.40
C GLY A 277 29.67 -38.51 0.67
N TYR A 278 29.35 -38.88 1.91
CA TYR A 278 29.58 -37.99 3.04
C TYR A 278 31.07 -37.68 3.19
N PRO A 279 31.45 -36.45 3.59
CA PRO A 279 32.83 -36.15 3.93
C PRO A 279 33.27 -37.01 5.13
N ASP A 280 34.57 -37.11 5.32
CA ASP A 280 35.10 -37.72 6.55
C ASP A 280 34.74 -36.84 7.76
N MET A 281 33.98 -37.40 8.69
CA MET A 281 33.50 -36.73 9.90
C MET A 281 34.10 -37.31 11.16
N THR A 282 35.14 -38.16 11.07
CA THR A 282 35.75 -38.77 12.27
C THR A 282 36.28 -37.74 13.25
N GLU A 283 36.75 -36.59 12.75
CA GLU A 283 37.26 -35.48 13.56
C GLU A 283 36.15 -34.54 14.08
N TRP A 284 34.88 -34.77 13.73
CA TRP A 284 33.77 -33.90 14.15
C TRP A 284 33.19 -34.31 15.51
N SER A 285 33.74 -35.34 16.14
CA SER A 285 33.38 -35.73 17.51
C SER A 285 33.80 -34.65 18.50
N LEU A 286 32.87 -34.25 19.36
CA LEU A 286 33.16 -33.39 20.49
C LEU A 286 33.62 -34.26 21.66
N ASP A 287 34.87 -34.10 22.10
CA ASP A 287 35.44 -34.87 23.22
C ASP A 287 34.68 -34.63 24.54
N GLU A 288 34.22 -33.39 24.77
CA GLU A 288 33.42 -32.98 25.93
C GLU A 288 32.24 -32.10 25.51
N PRO A 289 31.10 -32.69 25.10
CA PRO A 289 29.97 -31.91 24.58
C PRO A 289 29.37 -30.96 25.62
N VAL A 290 29.34 -31.36 26.90
CA VAL A 290 28.77 -30.56 27.99
C VAL A 290 29.59 -29.29 28.24
N SER A 291 30.93 -29.37 28.23
CA SER A 291 31.78 -28.21 28.47
C SER A 291 31.73 -27.21 27.31
N ILE A 292 31.55 -27.70 26.08
CA ILE A 292 31.39 -26.88 24.88
C ILE A 292 30.03 -26.19 24.85
N GLU A 293 28.95 -26.87 25.26
CA GLU A 293 27.63 -26.26 25.40
C GLU A 293 27.65 -25.12 26.43
N GLU A 294 28.24 -25.35 27.61
CA GLU A 294 28.41 -24.32 28.64
C GLU A 294 29.24 -23.14 28.13
N LEU A 295 30.34 -23.41 27.42
CA LEU A 295 31.18 -22.37 26.83
C LEU A 295 30.41 -21.54 25.79
N ALA A 296 29.63 -22.19 24.93
CA ALA A 296 28.81 -21.52 23.93
C ALA A 296 27.72 -20.67 24.60
N GLN A 297 27.09 -21.18 25.66
CA GLN A 297 26.08 -20.46 26.42
C GLN A 297 26.68 -19.22 27.13
N ASN A 298 27.82 -19.38 27.80
CA ASN A 298 28.53 -18.28 28.46
C ASN A 298 28.99 -17.21 27.46
N SER A 299 29.54 -17.63 26.32
CA SER A 299 29.97 -16.72 25.25
C SER A 299 28.79 -15.94 24.68
N LEU A 300 27.68 -16.62 24.42
CA LEU A 300 26.45 -15.96 23.94
C LEU A 300 25.90 -14.99 24.99
N HIS A 301 25.94 -15.35 26.28
CA HIS A 301 25.52 -14.46 27.37
C HIS A 301 26.34 -13.17 27.39
N ASN A 302 27.67 -13.28 27.36
CA ASN A 302 28.59 -12.14 27.37
C ASN A 302 28.36 -11.22 26.15
N VAL A 303 28.25 -11.79 24.96
CA VAL A 303 27.98 -11.03 23.73
C VAL A 303 26.60 -10.36 23.78
N SER A 304 25.60 -11.04 24.37
CA SER A 304 24.26 -10.48 24.54
C SER A 304 24.23 -9.26 25.45
N GLN A 305 24.97 -9.28 26.55
CA GLN A 305 25.10 -8.11 27.42
C GLN A 305 25.73 -6.93 26.68
N ALA A 306 26.75 -7.18 25.86
CA ALA A 306 27.38 -6.14 25.04
C ALA A 306 26.41 -5.54 24.02
N PHE A 307 25.54 -6.36 23.42
CA PHE A 307 24.47 -5.87 22.53
C PHE A 307 23.47 -4.97 23.24
N ASP A 308 23.05 -5.34 24.45
CA ASP A 308 22.09 -4.56 25.24
C ASP A 308 22.68 -3.19 25.60
N GLU A 309 23.97 -3.15 25.98
CA GLU A 309 24.67 -1.89 26.29
C GLU A 309 24.84 -1.00 25.06
N GLN A 310 25.21 -1.57 23.91
CA GLN A 310 25.29 -0.83 22.65
C GLN A 310 23.94 -0.24 22.24
N LEU A 311 22.86 -1.01 22.39
CA LEU A 311 21.51 -0.55 22.10
C LEU A 311 21.10 0.60 23.01
N ARG A 312 21.38 0.46 24.33
CA ARG A 312 21.13 1.50 25.32
C ARG A 312 21.91 2.78 25.02
N GLN A 313 23.19 2.66 24.67
CA GLN A 313 24.03 3.78 24.30
C GLN A 313 23.47 4.51 23.07
N ALA A 314 23.03 3.77 22.05
CA ALA A 314 22.42 4.35 20.85
C ALA A 314 21.12 5.10 21.17
N GLN A 315 20.26 4.54 22.03
CA GLN A 315 19.03 5.19 22.49
C GLN A 315 19.31 6.48 23.27
N LEU A 316 20.24 6.43 24.22
CA LEU A 316 20.64 7.60 25.01
C LEU A 316 21.22 8.71 24.12
N LYS A 317 22.03 8.34 23.12
CA LYS A 317 22.57 9.29 22.16
C LYS A 317 21.45 9.94 21.31
N ALA A 318 20.50 9.15 20.81
CA ALA A 318 19.37 9.68 20.07
C ALA A 318 18.49 10.62 20.92
N ALA A 319 18.26 10.27 22.19
CA ALA A 319 17.54 11.12 23.14
C ALA A 319 18.31 12.42 23.43
N TYR A 320 19.62 12.33 23.63
CA TYR A 320 20.50 13.48 23.82
C TYR A 320 20.48 14.42 22.62
N ASP A 321 20.59 13.89 21.40
CA ASP A 321 20.52 14.67 20.16
C ASP A 321 19.15 15.33 19.97
N ALA A 322 18.07 14.66 20.35
CA ALA A 322 16.73 15.24 20.33
C ALA A 322 16.60 16.40 21.33
N LEU A 323 17.08 16.23 22.57
CA LEU A 323 17.08 17.28 23.59
C LEU A 323 17.95 18.49 23.19
N LEU A 324 19.10 18.26 22.56
CA LEU A 324 19.94 19.34 22.03
C LEU A 324 19.21 20.14 20.95
N LYS A 325 18.52 19.47 20.02
CA LYS A 325 17.70 20.13 18.99
C LYS A 325 16.56 20.94 19.61
N GLU A 326 15.89 20.38 20.60
CA GLU A 326 14.81 21.05 21.33
C GLU A 326 15.33 22.28 22.09
N SER A 327 16.44 22.16 22.83
CA SER A 327 17.09 23.28 23.52
C SER A 327 17.43 24.40 22.56
N LYS A 328 18.07 24.07 21.43
CA LYS A 328 18.41 25.05 20.39
C LYS A 328 17.17 25.75 19.83
N TYR A 329 16.08 25.02 19.61
CA TYR A 329 14.82 25.61 19.14
C TYR A 329 14.20 26.52 20.21
N ASN A 330 14.22 26.11 21.48
CA ASN A 330 13.76 26.91 22.61
C ASN A 330 14.59 28.18 22.80
N ASP A 331 15.90 28.12 22.60
CA ASP A 331 16.78 29.30 22.67
C ASP A 331 16.50 30.26 21.52
N ILE A 332 16.23 29.77 20.31
CA ILE A 332 15.79 30.60 19.18
C ILE A 332 14.44 31.26 19.49
N LEU A 333 13.47 30.53 20.04
CA LEU A 333 12.18 31.08 20.46
C LEU A 333 12.33 32.13 21.56
N ARG A 334 13.24 31.93 22.52
CA ARG A 334 13.53 32.91 23.59
C ARG A 334 14.26 34.14 23.05
N ALA A 335 15.21 33.97 22.15
CA ALA A 335 15.90 35.07 21.47
C ALA A 335 14.94 35.88 20.58
N GLY A 336 13.99 35.23 19.91
CA GLY A 336 12.93 35.88 19.14
C GLY A 336 11.89 36.63 20.00
N LYS A 337 11.70 36.24 21.26
CA LYS A 337 10.84 36.97 22.21
C LYS A 337 11.47 38.28 22.70
N ALA A 338 12.79 38.42 22.67
CA ALA A 338 13.47 39.65 23.08
C ALA A 338 13.30 40.76 22.03
N GLY A 339 12.11 41.38 21.99
CA GLY A 339 11.80 42.53 21.13
C GLY A 339 10.41 42.54 20.47
N GLU A 340 9.65 41.45 20.56
CA GLU A 340 8.39 41.27 19.83
C GLU A 340 7.15 41.10 20.74
N ASP A 341 7.27 41.40 22.03
CA ASP A 341 6.15 41.34 22.99
C ASP A 341 4.94 42.18 22.57
N TRP A 342 5.14 43.19 21.72
CA TRP A 342 4.06 44.02 21.17
C TRP A 342 3.15 43.31 20.16
N LEU A 343 3.56 42.16 19.63
CA LEU A 343 2.73 41.28 18.81
C LEU A 343 1.77 40.43 19.66
N ASN A 344 2.05 40.24 20.96
CA ASN A 344 1.17 39.50 21.86
C ASN A 344 -0.18 40.22 22.00
N GLY A 345 -1.28 39.47 21.85
CA GLY A 345 -2.65 40.01 21.90
C GLY A 345 -3.19 40.60 20.59
N LYS A 346 -2.40 40.61 19.50
CA LYS A 346 -2.90 41.00 18.17
C LYS A 346 -3.70 39.86 17.52
N PRO A 347 -4.71 40.15 16.67
CA PRO A 347 -5.51 39.11 16.05
C PRO A 347 -4.66 38.21 15.12
N SER A 348 -4.60 36.92 15.42
CA SER A 348 -3.82 35.92 14.66
C SER A 348 -4.18 35.89 13.18
N THR A 349 -5.46 36.07 12.84
CA THR A 349 -5.96 36.12 11.45
C THR A 349 -5.38 37.29 10.66
N LYS A 350 -5.09 38.42 11.30
CA LYS A 350 -4.48 39.59 10.65
C LYS A 350 -2.97 39.39 10.48
N LEU A 351 -2.30 38.80 11.46
CA LEU A 351 -0.87 38.45 11.38
C LEU A 351 -0.60 37.44 10.26
N MET A 352 -1.40 36.37 10.17
CA MET A 352 -1.25 35.37 9.11
C MET A 352 -1.53 35.94 7.71
N LYS A 353 -2.52 36.83 7.58
CA LYS A 353 -2.79 37.53 6.31
C LYS A 353 -1.64 38.44 5.89
N LEU A 354 -0.99 39.09 6.85
CA LEU A 354 0.19 39.90 6.59
C LEU A 354 1.38 39.02 6.16
N LEU A 355 1.68 37.95 6.90
CA LEU A 355 2.77 37.03 6.60
C LEU A 355 2.64 36.43 5.20
N SER A 356 1.46 35.92 4.85
CA SER A 356 1.19 35.36 3.52
C SER A 356 1.36 36.38 2.40
N ARG A 357 0.87 37.62 2.59
CA ARG A 357 1.06 38.70 1.59
C ARG A 357 2.51 39.15 1.49
N TYR A 358 3.24 39.15 2.60
CA TYR A 358 4.66 39.51 2.61
C TYR A 358 5.49 38.45 1.88
N GLN A 359 5.26 37.16 2.16
CA GLN A 359 5.91 36.04 1.46
C GLN A 359 5.67 36.08 -0.05
N MET A 360 4.42 36.32 -0.48
CA MET A 360 4.09 36.50 -1.90
C MET A 360 4.82 37.68 -2.56
N LEU A 361 5.09 38.75 -1.82
CA LEU A 361 5.83 39.91 -2.35
C LEU A 361 7.32 39.60 -2.46
N THR A 362 7.90 38.90 -1.48
CA THR A 362 9.30 38.51 -1.48
C THR A 362 9.62 37.44 -2.53
N GLU A 363 8.74 36.47 -2.75
CA GLU A 363 8.87 35.47 -3.83
C GLU A 363 8.86 36.12 -5.22
N ARG A 364 8.17 37.25 -5.36
CA ARG A 364 8.15 38.06 -6.60
C ARG A 364 9.30 39.07 -6.68
N GLY A 365 10.25 39.04 -5.73
CA GLY A 365 11.42 39.93 -5.70
C GLY A 365 11.09 41.39 -5.36
N HIS A 366 9.89 41.70 -4.87
CA HIS A 366 9.45 43.06 -4.59
C HIS A 366 9.53 43.40 -3.10
N LYS A 367 10.02 44.61 -2.79
CA LYS A 367 10.01 45.14 -1.43
C LYS A 367 8.63 45.71 -1.08
N PRO A 368 8.19 45.65 0.19
CA PRO A 368 6.91 46.21 0.61
C PRO A 368 6.88 47.73 0.36
N SER A 369 5.86 48.21 -0.35
CA SER A 369 5.69 49.64 -0.63
C SER A 369 5.39 50.44 0.63
N LEU A 370 5.67 51.75 0.62
CA LEU A 370 5.36 52.67 1.73
C LEU A 370 3.88 52.59 2.13
N TRP A 371 2.98 52.48 1.16
CA TRP A 371 1.54 52.36 1.39
C TRP A 371 1.16 51.03 2.05
N PHE A 372 1.82 49.94 1.65
CA PHE A 372 1.64 48.63 2.29
C PHE A 372 2.07 48.67 3.76
N ARG A 373 3.20 49.31 4.07
CA ARG A 373 3.70 49.48 5.45
C ARG A 373 2.74 50.32 6.29
N LEU A 374 2.26 51.44 5.76
CA LEU A 374 1.35 52.34 6.48
C LEU A 374 0.02 51.67 6.81
N LYS A 375 -0.54 50.91 5.85
CA LYS A 375 -1.78 50.16 6.03
C LYS A 375 -1.70 49.16 7.17
N TRP A 376 -0.61 48.40 7.24
CA TRP A 376 -0.45 47.39 8.29
C TRP A 376 -0.04 47.99 9.64
N ALA A 377 0.64 49.14 9.63
CA ALA A 377 0.89 49.92 10.84
C ALA A 377 -0.40 50.43 11.50
N LEU A 378 -1.36 50.93 10.71
CA LEU A 378 -2.68 51.32 11.22
C LEU A 378 -3.48 50.13 11.76
N SER A 379 -3.30 48.93 11.19
CA SER A 379 -4.07 47.75 11.59
C SER A 379 -3.47 46.97 12.78
N LEU A 380 -2.15 47.00 12.98
CA LEU A 380 -1.45 46.16 13.97
C LEU A 380 -0.62 46.98 14.98
N GLY A 381 -0.37 48.26 14.71
CA GLY A 381 0.39 49.17 15.56
C GLY A 381 1.57 49.81 14.82
N THR A 382 2.01 50.98 15.29
CA THR A 382 3.08 51.79 14.66
C THR A 382 4.43 51.07 14.59
N GLN A 383 4.70 50.14 15.51
CA GLN A 383 5.90 49.30 15.52
C GLN A 383 5.97 48.33 14.32
N MET A 384 4.85 48.01 13.67
CA MET A 384 4.82 47.21 12.44
C MET A 384 5.45 47.96 11.25
N PHE A 385 5.36 49.30 11.25
CA PHE A 385 5.91 50.12 10.18
C PHE A 385 7.44 50.01 10.10
N SER A 386 8.09 50.03 11.27
CA SER A 386 9.54 49.90 11.38
C SER A 386 10.01 48.47 11.10
N LEU A 387 9.25 47.46 11.53
CA LEU A 387 9.55 46.04 11.26
C LEU A 387 9.55 45.73 9.76
N LEU A 388 8.51 46.16 9.03
CA LEU A 388 8.44 46.01 7.56
C LEU A 388 9.46 46.89 6.81
N GLY A 389 10.11 47.83 7.53
CA GLY A 389 11.13 48.75 7.09
C GLY A 389 12.56 48.23 7.14
N LYS A 390 12.86 47.31 8.06
CA LYS A 390 14.21 46.72 8.23
C LYS A 390 14.53 45.79 7.06
N GLN A 391 15.78 45.83 6.57
CA GLN A 391 16.23 44.95 5.49
C GLN A 391 16.28 43.49 5.95
N SER A 392 15.95 42.61 5.02
CA SER A 392 15.78 41.16 5.11
C SER A 392 17.07 40.42 5.51
N SER A 393 17.41 40.42 6.79
CA SER A 393 18.35 39.42 7.32
C SER A 393 17.84 38.64 8.53
N HIS A 394 16.79 39.10 9.23
CA HIS A 394 16.25 38.38 10.41
C HIS A 394 14.75 38.64 10.65
N ILE A 395 13.86 38.21 9.75
CA ILE A 395 12.41 38.05 10.03
C ILE A 395 12.00 36.64 9.60
#